data_AF-A0A7C2FXG6-F1
#
_entry.id   AF-A0A7C2FXG6-F1
#
_cell.length_a   1.000
_cell.length_b   1.000
_cell.length_c   1.000
_cell.angle_alpha   90.00
_cell.angle_beta   90.00
_cell.angle_gamma   90.00
#
_symmetry.space_group_name_H-M   'P 1'
#
loop_
_entity.id
_entity.type
_entity.pdbx_description
1 polymer ?
#
loop_
_entity_poly.entity_id
_entity_poly.type
_entity_poly.pdbx_seq_one_letter_code
_entity_poly.pdbx_strand_id
1 'polypeptide(L)'
;GAVPEGVGYVSPEAVGRLVRLKARFPVSPLDLEDLLREGRVDLEAVEALEDRLVAELSERGALAAFLLLLARKRLGEVFLLPDLEAEALEEGLTPEVVRQGVELLSQPPFLLLKRLSPGEFLLRQEVEEALRDLEAFAQGVRGRLSRVYGGA
;
A
#
# COMPACT_ATOMS: atom_id res chain seq x y z
N GLY A 1 24.33 -24.59 14.29
CA GLY A 1 24.20 -26.04 14.50
C GLY A 1 23.13 -26.56 13.57
N ALA A 2 23.27 -27.77 13.04
CA ALA A 2 22.23 -28.36 12.19
C ALA A 2 20.97 -28.59 13.03
N VAL A 3 19.82 -28.16 12.51
CA VAL A 3 18.51 -28.30 13.14
C VAL A 3 18.01 -29.73 12.88
N PRO A 4 17.52 -30.47 13.90
CA PRO A 4 16.95 -31.80 13.69
C PRO A 4 15.76 -31.76 12.73
N GLU A 5 15.64 -32.74 11.83
CA GLU A 5 14.49 -32.86 10.93
C GLU A 5 13.18 -32.92 11.74
N GLY A 6 12.18 -32.12 11.32
CA GLY A 6 10.87 -32.05 11.97
C GLY A 6 10.77 -31.09 13.16
N VAL A 7 11.84 -30.37 13.52
CA VAL A 7 11.82 -29.34 14.57
C VAL A 7 12.06 -27.97 13.93
N GLY A 8 11.09 -27.07 14.06
CA GLY A 8 11.27 -25.68 13.62
C GLY A 8 12.39 -24.99 14.40
N TYR A 9 13.22 -24.22 13.72
CA TYR A 9 14.29 -23.43 14.36
C TYR A 9 13.91 -21.96 14.41
N VAL A 10 14.12 -21.32 15.56
CA VAL A 10 14.01 -19.88 15.71
C VAL A 10 15.24 -19.38 16.46
N SER A 11 16.03 -18.49 15.86
CA SER A 11 17.20 -17.93 16.55
C SER A 11 16.80 -16.82 17.53
N PRO A 12 17.48 -16.67 18.68
CA PRO A 12 17.21 -15.58 19.63
C PRO A 12 17.32 -14.18 18.99
N GLU A 13 18.27 -14.00 18.08
CA GLU A 13 18.49 -12.75 17.34
C GLU A 13 17.30 -12.43 16.41
N ALA A 14 16.76 -13.45 15.75
CA ALA A 14 15.59 -13.33 14.89
C ALA A 14 14.35 -12.87 15.69
N VAL A 15 14.13 -13.45 16.88
CA VAL A 15 13.06 -13.00 17.80
C VAL A 15 13.27 -11.52 18.18
N GLY A 16 14.49 -11.14 18.54
CA GLY A 16 14.81 -9.76 18.88
C GLY A 16 14.57 -8.78 17.73
N ARG A 17 14.87 -9.18 16.48
CA ARG A 17 14.62 -8.37 15.28
C ARG A 17 13.13 -8.28 14.95
N LEU A 18 12.37 -9.37 15.06
CA LEU A 18 10.91 -9.39 14.86
C LEU A 18 10.17 -8.46 15.84
N VAL A 19 10.57 -8.43 17.10
CA VAL A 19 10.00 -7.50 18.09
C VAL A 19 10.22 -6.04 17.68
N ARG A 20 11.42 -5.72 17.16
CA ARG A 20 11.72 -4.37 16.64
C ARG A 20 10.91 -4.05 15.38
N LEU A 21 10.74 -5.03 14.48
CA LEU A 21 9.94 -4.87 13.26
C LEU A 21 8.47 -4.57 13.57
N LYS A 22 7.87 -5.31 14.50
CA LYS A 22 6.48 -5.09 14.92
C LYS A 22 6.24 -3.67 15.49
N ALA A 23 7.26 -3.04 16.06
CA ALA A 23 7.14 -1.67 16.56
C ALA A 23 7.14 -0.61 15.43
N ARG A 24 7.67 -0.94 14.25
CA ARG A 24 7.81 -0.02 13.10
C ARG A 24 6.83 -0.30 11.97
N PHE A 25 6.42 -1.55 11.81
CA PHE A 25 5.56 -2.02 10.72
C PHE A 25 4.34 -2.76 11.28
N PRO A 26 3.19 -2.70 10.58
CA PRO A 26 2.00 -3.46 10.94
C PRO A 26 2.16 -4.95 10.57
N VAL A 27 3.05 -5.65 11.27
CA VAL A 27 3.27 -7.10 11.08
C VAL A 27 2.00 -7.87 11.43
N SER A 28 1.44 -8.60 10.46
CA SER A 28 0.23 -9.38 10.63
C SER A 28 0.53 -10.82 11.12
N PRO A 29 -0.46 -11.53 11.67
CA PRO A 29 -0.30 -12.95 11.99
C PRO A 29 0.06 -13.81 10.77
N LEU A 30 -0.38 -13.44 9.57
CA LEU A 30 -0.08 -14.17 8.33
C LEU A 30 1.40 -14.03 7.94
N ASP A 31 1.98 -12.85 8.14
CA ASP A 31 3.41 -12.63 7.89
C ASP A 31 4.28 -13.53 8.76
N LEU A 32 3.86 -13.78 10.01
CA LEU A 32 4.52 -14.70 10.92
C LEU A 32 4.25 -16.16 10.54
N GLU A 33 3.04 -16.48 10.08
CA GLU A 33 2.70 -17.84 9.64
C GLU A 33 3.57 -18.27 8.46
N ASP A 34 3.70 -17.43 7.44
CA ASP A 34 4.53 -17.72 6.27
C ASP A 34 6.01 -17.91 6.68
N LEU A 35 6.52 -17.04 7.55
CA LEU A 35 7.86 -17.15 8.11
C LEU A 35 8.07 -18.46 8.90
N LEU A 36 7.07 -18.90 9.66
CA LEU A 36 7.15 -20.12 10.46
C LEU A 36 6.98 -21.40 9.61
N ARG A 37 6.20 -21.34 8.52
CA ARG A 37 6.00 -22.47 7.59
C ARG A 37 7.29 -22.92 6.91
N GLU A 38 8.23 -22.00 6.72
CA GLU A 38 9.56 -22.31 6.18
C GLU A 38 10.41 -23.16 7.14
N GLY A 39 9.98 -23.33 8.40
CA GLY A 39 10.60 -24.21 9.39
C GLY A 39 11.92 -23.69 9.97
N ARG A 40 12.40 -22.53 9.50
CA ARG A 40 13.63 -21.90 9.97
C ARG A 40 13.51 -20.38 9.96
N VAL A 41 13.46 -19.80 11.16
CA VAL A 41 13.42 -18.35 11.40
C VAL A 41 14.75 -17.91 12.00
N ASP A 42 15.71 -17.60 11.13
CA ASP A 42 16.94 -16.94 11.49
C ASP A 42 16.94 -15.47 11.03
N LEU A 43 18.07 -14.78 11.19
CA LEU A 43 18.14 -13.35 10.91
C LEU A 43 17.85 -13.03 9.44
N GLU A 44 18.30 -13.88 8.51
CA GLU A 44 18.10 -13.72 7.06
C GLU A 44 16.61 -13.78 6.70
N ALA A 45 15.88 -14.75 7.24
CA ALA A 45 14.43 -14.86 7.04
C ALA A 45 13.69 -13.60 7.54
N VAL A 46 14.13 -13.05 8.68
CA VAL A 46 13.54 -11.82 9.24
C VAL A 46 13.90 -10.57 8.43
N GLU A 47 15.11 -10.51 7.85
CA GLU A 47 15.53 -9.44 6.93
C GLU A 47 14.71 -9.47 5.63
N ALA A 48 14.45 -10.66 5.08
CA ALA A 48 13.57 -10.79 3.91
C ALA A 48 12.14 -10.31 4.20
N LEU A 49 11.60 -10.60 5.40
CA LEU A 49 10.31 -10.04 5.84
C LEU A 49 10.38 -8.52 5.96
N GLU A 50 11.45 -7.96 6.53
CA GLU A 50 11.66 -6.51 6.62
C GLU A 50 11.66 -5.84 5.25
N ASP A 51 12.38 -6.42 4.27
CA ASP A 51 12.45 -5.89 2.90
C ASP A 51 11.07 -5.86 2.24
N ARG A 52 10.26 -6.91 2.42
CA ARG A 52 8.87 -6.93 1.94
C ARG A 52 8.03 -5.84 2.58
N LEU A 53 8.08 -5.69 3.90
CA LEU A 53 7.33 -4.66 4.62
C LEU A 53 7.76 -3.24 4.25
N VAL A 54 9.05 -3.05 3.98
CA VAL A 54 9.60 -1.78 3.46
C VAL A 54 9.08 -1.50 2.07
N ALA A 55 9.02 -2.51 1.19
CA ALA A 55 8.44 -2.36 -0.15
C ALA A 55 6.96 -1.95 -0.07
N GLU A 56 6.15 -2.63 0.74
CA GLU A 56 4.72 -2.27 0.96
C GLU A 56 4.54 -0.85 1.51
N LEU A 57 5.38 -0.43 2.46
CA LEU A 57 5.33 0.93 2.98
C LEU A 57 5.75 1.96 1.92
N SER A 58 6.71 1.60 1.06
CA SER A 58 7.17 2.43 -0.04
C SER A 58 6.06 2.64 -1.07
N GLU A 59 5.24 1.61 -1.36
CA GLU A 59 4.05 1.73 -2.22
C GLU A 59 3.03 2.72 -1.64
N ARG A 60 2.77 2.66 -0.32
CA ARG A 60 1.89 3.63 0.36
C ARG A 60 2.45 5.06 0.29
N GLY A 61 3.76 5.20 0.47
CA GLY A 61 4.46 6.48 0.33
C GLY A 61 4.36 7.04 -1.09
N ALA A 62 4.52 6.19 -2.08
CA ALA A 62 4.42 6.54 -3.50
C ALA A 62 3.00 7.01 -3.87
N LEU A 63 1.96 6.32 -3.40
CA LEU A 63 0.57 6.76 -3.58
C LEU A 63 0.31 8.10 -2.88
N ALA A 64 0.83 8.30 -1.67
CA ALA A 64 0.68 9.57 -0.96
C ALA A 64 1.35 10.73 -1.70
N ALA A 65 2.58 10.55 -2.18
CA ALA A 65 3.27 11.53 -3.01
C ALA A 65 2.51 11.81 -4.31
N PHE A 66 1.95 10.77 -4.93
CA PHE A 66 1.14 10.93 -6.15
C PHE A 66 -0.16 11.73 -5.89
N LEU A 67 -0.85 11.49 -4.78
CA LEU A 67 -2.01 12.28 -4.37
C LEU A 67 -1.64 13.74 -4.09
N LEU A 68 -0.49 13.99 -3.46
CA LEU A 68 0.02 15.35 -3.24
C LEU A 68 0.36 16.07 -4.54
N LEU A 69 0.91 15.35 -5.54
CA LEU A 69 1.12 15.87 -6.88
C LEU A 69 -0.21 16.26 -7.54
N LEU A 70 -1.19 15.36 -7.51
CA LEU A 70 -2.54 15.63 -8.06
C LEU A 70 -3.24 16.79 -7.35
N ALA A 71 -3.00 16.99 -6.05
CA ALA A 71 -3.59 18.09 -5.28
C ALA A 71 -3.11 19.48 -5.75
N ARG A 72 -2.02 19.55 -6.54
CA ARG A 72 -1.55 20.80 -7.17
C ARG A 72 -2.34 21.16 -8.43
N LYS A 73 -3.07 20.21 -9.02
CA LYS A 73 -3.90 20.43 -10.21
C LYS A 73 -5.22 21.09 -9.81
N ARG A 74 -5.81 21.88 -10.72
CA ARG A 74 -7.12 22.51 -10.47
C ARG A 74 -8.25 21.51 -10.68
N LEU A 75 -9.33 21.65 -9.92
CA LEU A 75 -10.55 20.90 -10.16
C LEU A 75 -11.04 21.12 -11.60
N GLY A 76 -11.36 20.03 -12.31
CA GLY A 76 -11.76 20.07 -13.72
C GLY A 76 -10.60 20.25 -14.70
N GLU A 77 -9.35 20.25 -14.23
CA GLU A 77 -8.18 20.30 -15.10
C GLU A 77 -8.02 18.98 -15.88
N VAL A 78 -7.77 19.11 -17.18
CA VAL A 78 -7.41 18.00 -18.07
C VAL A 78 -5.90 18.00 -18.23
N PHE A 79 -5.29 16.83 -18.09
CA PHE A 79 -3.86 16.64 -18.23
C PHE A 79 -3.55 15.36 -19.00
N LEU A 80 -2.39 15.35 -19.66
CA LEU A 80 -1.87 14.18 -20.35
C LEU A 80 -0.98 13.37 -19.41
N LEU A 81 -1.02 12.05 -19.55
CA LEU A 81 -0.20 11.13 -18.78
C LEU A 81 1.30 11.39 -18.92
N PRO A 82 1.87 11.67 -20.12
CA PRO A 82 3.29 11.97 -20.24
C PRO A 82 3.73 13.24 -19.47
N ASP A 83 2.87 14.26 -19.42
CA ASP A 83 3.15 15.49 -18.68
C ASP A 83 3.14 15.20 -17.17
N LEU A 84 2.16 14.41 -16.71
CA LEU A 84 2.09 13.98 -15.32
C LEU A 84 3.28 13.07 -14.92
N GLU A 85 3.71 12.16 -15.80
CA GLU A 85 4.89 11.31 -15.58
C GLU A 85 6.16 12.17 -15.44
N ALA A 86 6.29 13.25 -16.22
CA ALA A 86 7.41 14.17 -16.12
C ALA A 86 7.41 14.93 -14.77
N GLU A 87 6.26 15.47 -14.35
CA GLU A 87 6.13 16.13 -13.04
C GLU A 87 6.38 15.16 -11.88
N ALA A 88 5.89 13.92 -12.00
CA ALA A 88 6.05 12.89 -10.97
C ALA A 88 7.50 12.45 -10.78
N LEU A 89 8.31 12.49 -11.84
CA LEU A 89 9.74 12.19 -11.75
C LEU A 89 10.49 13.16 -10.83
N GLU A 90 10.07 14.44 -10.81
CA GLU A 90 10.62 15.45 -9.88
C GLU A 90 10.32 15.13 -8.42
N GLU A 91 9.23 14.39 -8.17
CA GLU A 91 8.81 13.91 -6.86
C GLU A 91 9.37 12.50 -6.53
N GLY A 92 10.27 11.96 -7.37
CA GLY A 92 10.88 10.65 -7.18
C GLY A 92 9.98 9.45 -7.50
N LEU A 93 8.86 9.68 -8.21
CA LEU A 93 7.96 8.62 -8.65
C LEU A 93 8.41 8.05 -9.99
N THR A 94 8.27 6.73 -10.14
CA THR A 94 8.55 6.08 -11.43
C THR A 94 7.34 6.19 -12.36
N PRO A 95 7.54 6.18 -13.70
CA PRO A 95 6.42 6.19 -14.65
C PRO A 95 5.41 5.06 -14.43
N GLU A 96 5.89 3.90 -13.98
CA GLU A 96 5.01 2.76 -13.69
C GLU A 96 4.07 3.03 -12.52
N VAL A 97 4.57 3.65 -11.45
CA VAL A 97 3.74 4.07 -10.31
C VAL A 97 2.67 5.07 -10.76
N VAL A 98 3.02 6.03 -11.63
CA VAL A 98 2.07 7.02 -12.14
C VAL A 98 0.98 6.35 -12.96
N ARG A 99 1.34 5.42 -13.85
CA ARG A 99 0.37 4.65 -14.65
C ARG A 99 -0.58 3.86 -13.77
N GLN A 100 -0.06 3.10 -12.81
CA GLN A 100 -0.89 2.34 -11.88
C GLN A 100 -1.77 3.27 -11.03
N GLY A 101 -1.23 4.41 -10.60
CA GLY A 101 -1.94 5.42 -9.84
C GLY A 101 -3.12 6.02 -10.60
N VAL A 102 -2.95 6.41 -11.86
CA VAL A 102 -4.08 6.96 -12.65
C VAL A 102 -5.16 5.93 -12.90
N GLU A 103 -4.80 4.66 -13.06
CA GLU A 103 -5.77 3.57 -13.17
C GLU A 103 -6.56 3.39 -11.88
N LEU A 104 -5.86 3.26 -10.75
CA LEU A 104 -6.45 3.08 -9.43
C LEU A 104 -7.40 4.23 -9.08
N LEU A 105 -6.96 5.47 -9.26
CA LEU A 105 -7.72 6.67 -8.90
C LEU A 105 -8.86 6.96 -9.86
N SER A 106 -8.90 6.30 -11.02
CA SER A 106 -10.04 6.35 -11.95
C SER A 106 -11.16 5.36 -11.59
N GLN A 107 -10.92 4.44 -10.66
CA GLN A 107 -11.86 3.37 -10.29
C GLN A 107 -12.51 3.61 -8.92
N PRO A 108 -13.70 3.03 -8.65
CA PRO A 108 -14.24 2.98 -7.30
C PRO A 108 -13.26 2.29 -6.32
N PRO A 109 -13.21 2.70 -5.05
CA PRO A 109 -14.06 3.73 -4.41
C PRO A 109 -13.57 5.17 -4.62
N PHE A 110 -12.41 5.39 -5.25
CA PHE A 110 -11.80 6.71 -5.36
C PHE A 110 -12.56 7.62 -6.33
N LEU A 111 -12.70 7.19 -7.60
CA LEU A 111 -13.31 7.99 -8.68
C LEU A 111 -12.78 9.45 -8.75
N LEU A 112 -11.52 9.66 -8.34
CA LEU A 112 -10.86 10.95 -8.28
C LEU A 112 -10.54 11.46 -9.69
N LEU A 113 -10.16 10.55 -10.58
CA LEU A 113 -9.85 10.85 -11.97
C LEU A 113 -10.93 10.32 -12.90
N LYS A 114 -11.13 10.99 -14.03
CA LYS A 114 -11.93 10.50 -15.15
C LYS A 114 -11.04 10.39 -16.36
N ARG A 115 -10.86 9.18 -16.89
CA ARG A 115 -10.24 8.97 -18.20
C ARG A 115 -11.15 9.54 -19.29
N LEU A 116 -10.62 10.44 -20.11
CA LEU A 116 -11.33 11.02 -21.26
C LEU A 116 -10.99 10.27 -22.55
N SER A 117 -9.71 9.98 -22.75
CA SER A 117 -9.17 9.21 -23.86
C SER A 117 -7.92 8.45 -23.40
N PRO A 118 -7.33 7.55 -24.21
CA PRO A 118 -6.09 6.87 -23.83
C PRO A 118 -4.96 7.87 -23.54
N GLY A 119 -4.48 7.89 -22.29
CA GLY A 119 -3.43 8.81 -21.84
C GLY A 119 -3.90 10.22 -21.47
N GLU A 120 -5.21 10.48 -21.44
CA GLU A 120 -5.78 11.78 -21.08
C GLU A 120 -6.78 11.64 -19.93
N PHE A 121 -6.58 12.44 -18.89
CA PHE A 121 -7.33 12.35 -17.64
C PHE A 121 -7.82 13.73 -17.20
N LEU A 122 -8.96 13.72 -16.51
CA LEU A 122 -9.60 14.88 -15.88
C LEU A 122 -9.59 14.68 -14.37
N LEU A 123 -9.18 15.70 -13.61
CA LEU A 123 -9.39 15.73 -12.16
C LEU A 123 -10.87 16.01 -11.87
N ARG A 124 -11.60 14.98 -11.43
CA ARG A 124 -13.07 15.02 -11.28
C ARG A 124 -13.52 15.65 -9.96
N GLN A 125 -12.72 15.54 -8.91
CA GLN A 125 -12.98 16.06 -7.56
C GLN A 125 -11.66 16.46 -6.91
N GLU A 126 -11.72 17.26 -5.85
CA GLU A 126 -10.51 17.62 -5.11
C GLU A 126 -9.96 16.40 -4.37
N VAL A 127 -8.63 16.31 -4.23
CA VAL A 127 -7.97 15.19 -3.54
C VAL A 127 -8.45 15.09 -2.08
N GLU A 128 -8.63 16.22 -1.41
CA GLU A 128 -9.13 16.26 -0.03
C GLU A 128 -10.55 15.70 0.08
N GLU A 129 -11.44 16.08 -0.83
CA GLU A 129 -12.82 15.57 -0.88
C GLU A 129 -12.84 14.05 -1.13
N ALA A 130 -12.04 13.56 -2.09
CA ALA A 130 -11.91 12.14 -2.37
C ALA A 130 -11.48 11.32 -1.15
N LEU A 131 -10.53 11.84 -0.36
CA LEU A 131 -10.06 11.18 0.86
C LEU A 131 -11.13 11.16 1.95
N ARG A 132 -11.90 12.24 2.10
CA ARG A 132 -13.06 12.29 3.02
C ARG A 132 -14.14 11.29 2.62
N ASP A 133 -14.44 11.19 1.33
CA ASP A 133 -15.42 10.23 0.82
C ASP A 133 -14.97 8.79 1.03
N LEU A 134 -13.68 8.50 0.82
CA LEU A 134 -13.11 7.19 1.10
C LEU A 134 -13.17 6.86 2.60
N GLU A 135 -12.87 7.81 3.47
CA GLU A 135 -13.01 7.64 4.92
C GLU A 135 -14.47 7.32 5.27
N ALA A 136 -15.43 8.12 4.79
CA ALA A 136 -16.84 7.91 5.03
C ALA A 136 -17.33 6.54 4.52
N PHE A 137 -16.89 6.13 3.33
CA PHE A 137 -17.13 4.81 2.78
C PHE A 137 -16.59 3.70 3.70
N ALA A 138 -15.34 3.81 4.13
CA ALA A 138 -14.69 2.84 5.02
C ALA A 138 -15.41 2.74 6.38
N GLN A 139 -15.80 3.88 6.97
CA GLN A 139 -16.60 3.92 8.21
C GLN A 139 -17.96 3.24 8.02
N GLY A 140 -18.65 3.54 6.92
CA GLY A 140 -19.94 2.96 6.59
C GLY A 140 -19.88 1.45 6.36
N VAL A 141 -18.81 0.93 5.75
CA VAL A 141 -18.58 -0.51 5.62
C VAL A 141 -18.27 -1.13 7.00
N ARG A 142 -17.35 -0.52 7.77
CA ARG A 142 -16.96 -1.01 9.10
C ARG A 142 -18.13 -1.13 10.07
N GLY A 143 -19.03 -0.15 10.09
CA GLY A 143 -20.24 -0.18 10.93
C GLY A 143 -21.22 -1.31 10.59
N ARG A 144 -21.12 -1.91 9.40
CA ARG A 144 -21.94 -3.03 8.94
C ARG A 144 -21.28 -4.40 9.14
N LEU A 145 -19.95 -4.44 9.34
CA LEU A 145 -19.22 -5.69 9.52
C LEU A 145 -19.72 -6.51 10.73
N SER A 146 -20.16 -5.85 11.80
CA SER A 146 -20.72 -6.53 12.98
C SER A 146 -21.93 -7.40 12.66
N ARG A 147 -22.75 -7.02 11.66
CA ARG A 147 -23.89 -7.82 11.19
C ARG A 147 -23.46 -9.04 10.38
N VAL A 148 -22.33 -8.95 9.69
CA VAL A 148 -21.75 -10.08 8.95
C VAL A 148 -21.14 -11.08 9.94
N TYR A 149 -20.40 -10.61 10.94
CA TYR A 149 -19.73 -11.48 11.91
C TYR A 149 -20.66 -12.01 13.00
N GLY A 150 -21.75 -11.31 13.35
CA GLY A 150 -22.74 -11.76 14.33
C GLY A 150 -23.84 -12.68 13.78
N GLY A 151 -23.79 -12.99 12.48
CA GLY A 151 -24.68 -13.97 11.83
C GLY A 151 -24.07 -15.37 11.68
N ALA A 152 -22.93 -15.63 12.34
CA ALA A 152 -22.27 -16.93 12.40
C ALA A 152 -22.53 -17.64 13.74
#